data_AF-A0A925IRE3-F1
#
_entry.id   AF-A0A925IRE3-F1
#
_cell.length_a   1.000
_cell.length_b   1.000
_cell.length_c   1.000
_cell.angle_alpha   90.00
_cell.angle_beta   90.00
_cell.angle_gamma   90.00
#
_symmetry.space_group_name_H-M   'P 1'
#
loop_
_entity.id
_entity.type
_entity.pdbx_description
1 polymer ?
#
loop_
_entity_poly.entity_id
_entity_poly.type
_entity_poly.pdbx_seq_one_letter_code
_entity_poly.pdbx_strand_id
1 'polypeptide(L)'
;EIAEHFDRYHKEGYEVEVDSYIDSDEYRDAFGESIVPYFRSFKYQVAQTAAVWERSQKLYKGFAGSDTDRTKQGQMRLVDPVELLRSGRGIL
;
A
#
# COMPACT_ATOMS: atom_id res chain seq x y z
N GLU A 1 -10.56 1.30 -0.90
CA GLU A 1 -9.10 1.31 -0.70
C GLU A 1 -8.39 2.32 -1.61
N ILE A 2 -7.80 1.99 -2.77
CA ILE A 2 -6.97 2.99 -3.52
C ILE A 2 -7.72 4.28 -3.88
N ALA A 3 -8.97 4.18 -4.35
CA ALA A 3 -9.82 5.34 -4.66
C ALA A 3 -10.08 6.22 -3.42
N GLU A 4 -10.31 5.57 -2.28
CA GLU A 4 -10.63 6.22 -1.01
C GLU A 4 -9.42 6.98 -0.45
N HIS A 5 -8.23 6.37 -0.46
CA HIS A 5 -6.99 7.05 -0.04
C HIS A 5 -6.63 8.19 -0.99
N PHE A 6 -6.85 8.02 -2.30
CA PHE A 6 -6.64 9.09 -3.27
C PHE A 6 -7.58 10.28 -3.03
N ASP A 7 -8.86 10.01 -2.76
CA ASP A 7 -9.86 11.04 -2.48
C ASP A 7 -9.56 11.77 -1.16
N ARG A 8 -9.18 11.03 -0.10
CA ARG A 8 -8.71 11.59 1.19
C ARG A 8 -7.51 12.50 0.98
N TYR A 9 -6.49 12.04 0.27
CA TYR A 9 -5.32 12.86 -0.06
C TYR A 9 -5.72 14.16 -0.77
N HIS A 10 -6.65 14.07 -1.73
CA HIS A 10 -7.06 15.23 -2.52
C HIS A 10 -7.88 16.24 -1.71
N LYS A 11 -8.69 15.76 -0.75
CA LYS A 11 -9.60 16.60 0.04
C LYS A 11 -8.96 17.15 1.31
N GLU A 12 -8.17 16.33 1.99
CA GLU A 12 -7.71 16.57 3.37
C GLU A 12 -6.19 16.76 3.46
N GLY A 13 -5.46 16.41 2.40
CA GLY A 13 -4.02 16.62 2.28
C GLY A 13 -3.17 15.42 2.69
N TYR A 14 -1.86 15.62 2.64
CA TYR A 14 -0.87 14.55 2.83
C TYR A 14 -0.84 13.98 4.24
N GLU A 15 -0.74 14.84 5.26
CA GLU A 15 -0.63 14.39 6.66
C GLU A 15 -1.82 13.52 7.07
N VAL A 16 -3.03 13.94 6.71
CA VAL A 16 -4.26 13.19 7.03
C VAL A 16 -4.31 11.85 6.30
N GLU A 17 -3.77 11.77 5.08
CA GLU A 17 -3.70 10.50 4.37
C GLU A 17 -2.70 9.54 5.02
N VAL A 18 -1.55 10.04 5.46
CA VAL A 18 -0.56 9.25 6.20
C VAL A 18 -1.13 8.76 7.53
N ASP A 19 -1.74 9.67 8.31
CA ASP A 19 -2.36 9.35 9.60
C ASP A 19 -3.46 8.30 9.43
N SER A 20 -4.19 8.30 8.32
CA SER A 20 -5.24 7.31 8.06
C SER A 20 -4.74 5.86 7.99
N TYR A 21 -3.46 5.61 7.71
CA TYR A 21 -2.88 4.28 7.82
C TYR A 21 -2.48 3.94 9.24
N ILE A 22 -1.89 4.89 9.99
CA ILE A 22 -1.31 4.66 11.31
C ILE A 22 -2.42 4.53 12.37
N ASP A 23 -3.45 5.37 12.27
CA ASP A 23 -4.60 5.38 13.20
C ASP A 23 -5.67 4.34 12.83
N SER A 24 -5.39 3.48 11.84
CA SER A 24 -6.33 2.45 11.41
C SER A 24 -6.44 1.30 12.42
N ASP A 25 -7.63 0.69 12.49
CA ASP A 25 -7.84 -0.55 13.25
C ASP A 25 -6.91 -1.67 12.76
N GLU A 26 -6.63 -1.72 11.45
CA GLU A 26 -5.69 -2.69 10.88
C GLU A 26 -4.29 -2.53 11.50
N TYR A 27 -3.76 -1.31 11.60
CA TYR A 27 -2.44 -1.05 12.17
C TYR A 27 -2.41 -1.38 13.66
N ARG A 28 -3.44 -1.01 14.40
CA ARG A 28 -3.55 -1.27 15.83
C ARG A 28 -3.62 -2.77 16.14
N ASP A 29 -4.47 -3.52 15.43
CA ASP A 29 -4.60 -4.97 15.60
C ASP A 29 -3.34 -5.72 15.14
N ALA A 30 -2.59 -5.12 14.20
CA ALA A 30 -1.35 -5.66 13.66
C ALA A 30 -0.14 -5.54 14.59
N PHE A 31 0.08 -4.33 15.10
CA PHE A 31 1.35 -3.91 15.68
C PHE A 31 1.17 -3.33 17.09
N GLY A 32 0.00 -2.80 17.41
CA GLY A 32 -0.23 -2.04 18.63
C GLY A 32 0.69 -0.82 18.72
N GLU A 33 1.08 -0.44 19.94
CA GLU A 33 1.84 0.80 20.18
C GLU A 33 3.35 0.60 20.34
N SER A 34 3.80 -0.63 20.62
CA SER A 34 5.17 -0.90 21.08
C SER A 34 5.98 -1.78 20.13
N ILE A 35 5.45 -2.09 18.94
CA ILE A 35 6.12 -2.95 17.95
C ILE A 35 6.37 -2.14 16.69
N VAL A 36 7.60 -2.21 16.18
CA VAL A 36 7.95 -1.60 14.89
C VAL A 36 7.28 -2.39 13.75
N PRO A 37 6.58 -1.72 12.81
CA PRO A 37 5.95 -2.39 11.68
C PRO A 37 6.92 -3.25 10.88
N TYR A 38 6.45 -4.41 10.45
CA TYR A 38 7.22 -5.38 9.66
C TYR A 38 6.38 -5.97 8.54
N PHE A 39 7.02 -6.59 7.55
CA PHE A 39 6.32 -7.22 6.43
C PHE A 39 5.56 -8.48 6.88
N ARG A 40 4.24 -8.50 6.67
CA ARG A 40 3.35 -9.56 7.20
C ARG A 40 2.76 -10.49 6.16
N SER A 41 2.93 -10.24 4.87
CA SER A 41 2.20 -10.99 3.84
C SER A 41 2.59 -12.47 3.77
N PHE A 42 3.71 -12.90 4.38
CA PHE A 42 4.12 -14.32 4.50
C PHE A 42 3.21 -15.18 5.38
N LYS A 43 2.40 -14.55 6.23
CA LYS A 43 1.43 -15.25 7.06
C LYS A 43 0.04 -14.99 6.51
N TYR A 44 -0.83 -15.99 6.63
CA TYR A 44 -2.25 -15.81 6.36
C TYR A 44 -2.83 -14.76 7.31
N GLN A 45 -3.52 -13.78 6.74
CA GLN A 45 -4.23 -12.74 7.49
C GLN A 45 -5.72 -12.86 7.24
N VAL A 46 -6.51 -12.44 8.23
CA VAL A 46 -7.96 -12.33 8.09
C VAL A 46 -8.27 -11.34 6.97
N ALA A 47 -9.20 -11.70 6.08
CA ALA A 47 -9.57 -10.94 4.88
C ALA A 47 -8.52 -10.82 3.75
N GLN A 48 -7.36 -11.47 3.83
CA GLN A 48 -6.39 -11.44 2.73
C GLN A 48 -6.77 -12.38 1.58
N THR A 49 -6.78 -11.86 0.35
CA THR A 49 -7.03 -12.65 -0.87
C THR A 49 -5.71 -13.13 -1.51
N ALA A 50 -5.75 -14.24 -2.27
CA ALA A 50 -4.57 -14.76 -2.99
C ALA A 50 -3.93 -13.72 -3.93
N ALA A 51 -4.72 -12.82 -4.53
CA ALA A 51 -4.20 -11.73 -5.35
C ALA A 51 -3.36 -10.71 -4.55
N VAL A 52 -3.68 -10.47 -3.28
CA VAL A 52 -2.89 -9.59 -2.39
C VAL A 52 -1.53 -10.20 -2.10
N TRP A 53 -1.47 -11.52 -1.94
CA TRP A 53 -0.22 -12.25 -1.80
C TRP A 53 0.68 -12.11 -3.03
N GLU A 54 0.15 -12.33 -4.24
CA GLU A 54 0.92 -12.16 -5.49
C GLU A 54 1.45 -10.72 -5.65
N ARG A 55 0.65 -9.71 -5.29
CA ARG A 55 1.08 -8.30 -5.29
C ARG A 55 2.18 -8.05 -4.28
N SER A 56 2.03 -8.59 -3.07
CA SER A 56 3.02 -8.48 -2.00
C SER A 56 4.36 -9.13 -2.38
N GLN A 57 4.32 -10.28 -3.05
CA GLN A 57 5.51 -10.97 -3.57
C GLN A 57 6.21 -10.19 -4.69
N LYS A 58 5.47 -9.44 -5.51
CA LYS A 58 6.08 -8.57 -6.52
C LYS A 58 6.87 -7.43 -5.86
N LEU A 59 6.37 -6.90 -4.74
CA LEU A 59 7.02 -5.84 -3.97
C LEU A 59 8.21 -6.37 -3.14
N TYR A 60 8.06 -7.52 -2.49
CA TYR A 60 9.12 -8.15 -1.70
C TYR A 60 10.22 -8.72 -2.60
N LYS A 61 11.41 -8.12 -2.57
CA LYS A 61 12.58 -8.51 -3.39
C LYS A 61 13.69 -9.22 -2.63
N GLY A 62 13.44 -9.58 -1.38
CA GLY A 62 14.45 -10.11 -0.48
C GLY A 62 15.31 -9.01 0.14
N PHE A 63 16.30 -9.41 0.94
CA PHE A 63 17.03 -8.52 1.85
C PHE A 63 17.94 -7.49 1.17
N ALA A 64 18.30 -7.71 -0.09
CA ALA A 64 19.18 -6.81 -0.86
C ALA A 64 18.42 -5.98 -1.91
N GLY A 65 17.09 -5.95 -1.85
CA GLY A 65 16.28 -5.14 -2.76
C GLY A 65 15.90 -3.80 -2.14
N SER A 66 16.18 -2.70 -2.84
CA SER A 66 15.60 -1.38 -2.56
C SER A 66 14.37 -1.11 -3.43
N ASP A 67 13.51 -0.20 -2.99
CA ASP A 67 12.42 0.38 -3.79
C ASP A 67 12.95 1.24 -4.95
N THR A 68 14.20 1.71 -4.85
CA THR A 68 14.91 2.49 -5.88
C THR A 68 15.68 1.66 -6.90
N ASP A 69 15.97 0.39 -6.63
CA ASP A 69 16.98 -0.39 -7.38
C ASP A 69 16.52 -0.92 -8.73
N ARG A 70 15.45 -0.35 -9.32
CA ARG A 70 14.78 -0.99 -10.45
C ARG A 70 14.55 -0.10 -11.68
N THR A 71 15.10 -0.61 -12.79
CA THR A 71 14.96 -0.27 -14.22
C THR A 71 15.22 1.18 -14.63
N LYS A 72 15.76 1.39 -15.84
CA LYS A 72 16.11 2.70 -16.42
C LYS A 72 14.93 3.71 -16.57
N GLN A 73 13.76 3.41 -16.02
CA GLN A 73 12.50 4.17 -16.15
C GLN A 73 11.84 4.54 -14.79
N GLY A 74 12.47 4.27 -13.64
CA GLY A 74 11.99 4.74 -12.33
C GLY A 74 11.24 3.70 -11.47
N GLN A 75 10.70 4.17 -10.35
CA GLN A 75 10.11 3.39 -9.24
C GLN A 75 9.11 2.32 -9.69
N MET A 76 9.11 1.18 -8.99
CA MET A 76 8.14 0.09 -9.18
C MET A 76 6.73 0.54 -8.77
N ARG A 77 5.80 0.57 -9.72
CA ARG A 77 4.37 0.80 -9.46
C ARG A 77 3.57 -0.38 -9.98
N LEU A 78 2.71 -0.95 -9.15
CA LEU A 78 1.82 -2.05 -9.56
C LEU A 78 0.67 -1.54 -10.44
N VAL A 79 0.35 -0.25 -10.35
CA VAL A 79 -0.69 0.44 -11.10
C VAL A 79 -0.16 1.83 -11.44
N ASP A 80 -0.37 2.27 -12.69
CA ASP A 80 -0.11 3.65 -13.07
C ASP A 80 -1.26 4.55 -12.57
N PRO A 81 -1.01 5.59 -11.75
CA PRO A 81 -2.05 6.49 -11.27
C PRO A 81 -2.83 7.17 -12.41
N VAL A 82 -2.16 7.46 -13.53
CA VAL A 82 -2.79 8.08 -14.70
C VAL A 82 -3.81 7.13 -15.32
N GLU A 83 -3.50 5.84 -15.38
CA GLU A 83 -4.44 4.82 -15.85
C GLU A 83 -5.60 4.61 -14.87
N LEU A 84 -5.34 4.69 -13.55
CA LEU A 84 -6.39 4.56 -12.54
C LEU A 84 -7.44 5.68 -12.69
N LEU A 85 -6.98 6.93 -12.81
CA LEU A 85 -7.82 8.11 -13.02
C LEU A 85 -8.59 8.04 -14.35
N ARG A 86 -7.93 7.60 -15.43
CA ARG A 86 -8.57 7.42 -16.75
C ARG A 86 -9.60 6.30 -16.76
N SER A 87 -9.43 5.26 -15.95
CA SER A 87 -10.33 4.11 -15.93
C SER A 87 -11.63 4.33 -15.13
N GLY A 88 -11.78 5.47 -14.45
CA GLY A 88 -12.95 5.77 -13.61
C GLY A 88 -13.09 4.91 -12.35
N ARG A 89 -12.21 3.90 -12.16
CA ARG A 89 -12.17 3.02 -10.98
C ARG A 89 -11.62 3.68 -9.71
N GLY A 90 -11.21 4.95 -9.82
CA GLY A 90 -10.72 5.77 -8.71
C GLY A 90 -11.73 6.78 -8.15
N ILE A 91 -12.94 6.88 -8.72
CA ILE A 91 -13.93 7.92 -8.39
C ILE A 91 -15.32 7.28 -8.29
N LEU A 92 -15.55 6.43 -7.29
CA LEU A 92 -16.86 6.04 -6.75
C LEU A 92 -16.68 5.60 -5.30
#